data_AF-A0A146KKC8-F1
#
_entry.id   AF-A0A146KKC8-F1
#
_cell.length_a   1.000
_cell.length_b   1.000
_cell.length_c   1.000
_cell.angle_alpha   90.00
_cell.angle_beta   90.00
_cell.angle_gamma   90.00
#
_symmetry.space_group_name_H-M   'P 1'
#
loop_
_entity.id
_entity.type
_entity.pdbx_description
1 polymer ?
#
loop_
_entity_poly.entity_id
_entity_poly.type
_entity_poly.pdbx_seq_one_letter_code
_entity_poly.pdbx_strand_id
1 'polypeptide(L)'
;MDPSTSLPEEPEIDKVKKKYGNLGHGVLMVELEKSSNGLGISLAGHKDRNKMAVFICGLNPRGAANKAGILRVGDEILEVNGVILHGRCHLNASAIIKGLPGPMFKIIVLRKDDALEELSVKPLTQFPISLE
;
A
#
# COMPACT_ATOMS: atom_id res chain seq x y z
N MET A 1 -37.74 -14.94 -19.99
CA MET A 1 -36.28 -14.93 -20.23
C MET A 1 -35.80 -13.59 -19.74
N ASP A 2 -35.13 -13.56 -18.59
CA ASP A 2 -34.69 -12.32 -17.98
C ASP A 2 -33.38 -11.85 -18.66
N PRO A 3 -33.27 -10.61 -19.19
CA PRO A 3 -32.06 -10.15 -19.88
C PRO A 3 -30.92 -9.79 -18.92
N SER A 4 -31.13 -9.85 -17.60
CA SER A 4 -30.13 -9.50 -16.60
C SER A 4 -29.25 -10.70 -16.23
N THR A 5 -28.63 -11.34 -17.22
CA THR A 5 -27.43 -12.13 -16.91
C THR A 5 -26.28 -11.13 -16.87
N SER A 6 -26.03 -10.54 -15.69
CA SER A 6 -24.82 -9.76 -15.47
C SER A 6 -23.63 -10.62 -15.87
N LEU A 7 -22.78 -10.09 -16.76
CA LEU A 7 -21.49 -10.70 -17.07
C LEU A 7 -20.81 -11.11 -15.76
N PRO A 8 -20.18 -12.29 -15.68
CA PRO A 8 -19.48 -12.69 -14.47
C PRO A 8 -18.50 -11.59 -14.09
N GLU A 9 -18.60 -11.08 -12.85
CA GLU A 9 -17.67 -10.09 -12.35
C GLU A 9 -16.25 -10.67 -12.42
N GLU A 10 -15.39 -10.03 -13.22
CA GLU A 10 -14.01 -10.48 -13.38
C GLU A 10 -13.29 -10.49 -12.01
N PRO A 11 -12.54 -11.56 -11.68
CA PRO A 11 -11.82 -11.64 -10.42
C PRO A 11 -10.96 -10.40 -10.20
N GLU A 12 -11.00 -9.84 -9.00
CA GLU A 12 -10.36 -8.54 -8.74
C GLU A 12 -8.84 -8.57 -8.98
N ILE A 13 -8.20 -9.72 -8.77
CA ILE A 13 -6.78 -9.92 -9.04
C ILE A 13 -6.43 -9.74 -10.53
N ASP A 14 -7.35 -10.08 -11.44
CA ASP A 14 -7.16 -9.93 -12.88
C ASP A 14 -7.29 -8.47 -13.29
N LYS A 15 -8.18 -7.70 -12.64
CA LYS A 15 -8.26 -6.24 -12.79
C LYS A 15 -6.97 -5.56 -12.36
N VAL A 16 -6.39 -5.95 -11.22
CA VAL A 16 -5.11 -5.42 -10.72
C VAL A 16 -3.98 -5.74 -11.69
N LYS A 17 -3.88 -6.98 -12.18
CA LYS A 17 -2.88 -7.39 -13.18
C LYS A 17 -3.05 -6.63 -14.49
N LYS A 18 -4.27 -6.41 -14.96
CA LYS A 18 -4.51 -5.63 -16.18
C LYS A 18 -4.14 -4.17 -16.02
N LYS A 19 -4.41 -3.59 -14.85
CA LYS A 19 -4.12 -2.19 -14.53
C LYS A 19 -2.64 -1.90 -14.34
N TYR A 20 -1.91 -2.80 -13.67
CA TYR A 20 -0.52 -2.58 -13.27
C TYR A 20 0.47 -3.57 -13.90
N GLY A 21 0.03 -4.42 -14.83
CA GLY A 21 0.87 -5.47 -15.44
C GLY A 21 2.05 -4.93 -16.26
N ASN A 22 1.99 -3.67 -16.70
CA ASN A 22 3.11 -2.99 -17.34
C ASN A 22 4.24 -2.59 -16.38
N LEU A 23 4.00 -2.61 -15.06
CA LEU A 23 4.99 -2.32 -14.02
C LEU A 23 5.85 -3.55 -13.67
N GLY A 24 5.58 -4.71 -14.29
CA GLY A 24 6.32 -5.96 -14.12
C GLY A 24 5.70 -6.92 -13.09
N HIS A 25 6.47 -7.94 -12.71
CA HIS A 25 6.01 -9.03 -11.83
C HIS A 25 5.98 -8.69 -10.33
N GLY A 26 6.36 -7.48 -9.94
CA GLY A 26 6.45 -7.05 -8.54
C GLY A 26 5.13 -6.57 -7.92
N VAL A 27 4.01 -6.62 -8.65
CA VAL A 27 2.72 -6.11 -8.15
C VAL A 27 2.10 -7.10 -7.18
N LEU A 28 1.81 -6.64 -5.97
CA LEU A 28 1.19 -7.43 -4.90
C LEU A 28 -0.09 -6.74 -4.42
N MET A 29 -1.07 -7.54 -4.02
CA MET A 29 -2.29 -7.08 -3.38
C MET A 29 -2.41 -7.71 -2.00
N VAL A 30 -2.75 -6.90 -1.00
CA VAL A 30 -3.00 -7.37 0.37
C VAL A 30 -4.24 -6.70 0.93
N GLU A 31 -5.01 -7.45 1.71
CA GLU A 31 -6.10 -6.91 2.52
C GLU A 31 -5.69 -6.91 3.99
N LEU A 32 -5.87 -5.77 4.65
CA LEU A 32 -5.53 -5.56 6.04
C LEU A 32 -6.76 -5.05 6.79
N GLU A 33 -6.98 -5.58 7.99
CA GLU A 33 -7.92 -4.97 8.93
C GLU A 33 -7.20 -3.91 9.78
N LYS A 34 -7.74 -2.70 9.77
CA LYS A 34 -7.23 -1.55 10.52
C LYS A 34 -7.48 -1.77 12.01
N SER A 35 -6.40 -1.77 12.78
CA SER A 35 -6.46 -1.79 14.24
C SER A 35 -6.75 -0.40 14.82
N SER A 36 -6.95 -0.31 16.14
CA SER A 36 -6.99 0.97 16.87
C SER A 36 -5.74 1.84 16.63
N ASN A 37 -4.59 1.22 16.37
CA ASN A 37 -3.32 1.88 16.05
C ASN A 37 -3.10 2.10 14.53
N GLY A 38 -4.14 1.91 13.72
CA GLY A 38 -4.07 1.98 12.26
C GLY A 38 -3.58 0.68 11.61
N LEU A 39 -3.01 0.82 10.41
CA LEU A 39 -2.49 -0.30 9.59
C LEU A 39 -1.09 -0.77 10.01
N GLY A 40 -0.36 0.04 10.80
CA GLY A 40 1.01 -0.27 11.20
C GLY A 40 2.05 -0.05 10.09
N ILE A 41 1.78 0.85 9.14
CA ILE A 41 2.71 1.24 8.07
C ILE A 41 3.19 2.68 8.30
N SER A 42 4.47 2.91 8.05
CA SER A 42 5.07 4.25 7.97
C SER A 42 5.40 4.57 6.51
N LEU A 43 5.15 5.81 6.08
CA LEU A 43 5.30 6.23 4.69
C LEU A 43 6.49 7.19 4.53
N ALA A 44 7.20 7.07 3.42
CA ALA A 44 8.20 8.02 2.97
C ALA A 44 8.05 8.34 1.49
N GLY A 45 8.62 9.47 1.07
CA GLY A 45 8.72 9.83 -0.34
C GLY A 45 9.99 9.28 -0.99
N HIS A 46 10.15 9.57 -2.27
CA HIS A 46 11.39 9.36 -2.99
C HIS A 46 12.46 10.38 -2.57
N LYS A 47 13.75 10.00 -2.57
CA LYS A 47 14.89 10.87 -2.23
C LYS A 47 15.08 12.05 -3.18
N ASP A 48 14.86 11.81 -4.47
CA ASP A 48 14.68 12.86 -5.47
C ASP A 48 13.27 13.45 -5.35
N ARG A 49 13.20 14.72 -4.95
CA ARG A 49 11.94 15.45 -4.70
C ARG A 49 11.14 15.73 -5.96
N ASN A 50 11.73 15.56 -7.15
CA ASN A 50 11.02 15.71 -8.42
C ASN A 50 10.25 14.44 -8.80
N LYS A 51 10.52 13.30 -8.14
CA LYS A 51 9.80 12.05 -8.35
C LYS A 51 8.72 11.87 -7.28
N MET A 52 7.47 11.70 -7.72
CA MET A 52 6.35 11.42 -6.83
C MET A 52 6.15 9.92 -6.68
N ALA A 53 6.61 9.39 -5.54
CA ALA A 53 6.38 8.01 -5.15
C ALA A 53 6.18 7.94 -3.63
N VAL A 54 5.47 6.91 -3.19
CA VAL A 54 5.16 6.67 -1.78
C VAL A 54 5.61 5.26 -1.43
N PHE A 55 6.55 5.15 -0.51
CA PHE A 55 7.11 3.88 -0.10
C PHE A 55 6.73 3.57 1.34
N ILE A 56 6.65 2.28 1.66
CA ILE A 56 6.66 1.80 3.04
C ILE A 56 8.09 1.95 3.56
N CYS A 57 8.31 2.84 4.53
CA CYS A 57 9.61 3.02 5.18
C CYS A 57 9.70 2.30 6.54
N GLY A 58 8.60 1.75 7.03
CA GLY A 58 8.57 1.01 8.30
C GLY A 58 7.30 0.19 8.46
N LEU A 59 7.44 -0.95 9.11
CA LEU A 59 6.34 -1.85 9.49
C LEU A 59 6.37 -2.03 11.00
N ASN A 60 5.30 -1.62 11.69
CA ASN A 60 5.19 -1.82 13.13
C ASN A 60 5.11 -3.33 13.41
N PRO A 61 6.03 -3.92 14.21
CA PRO A 61 6.04 -5.35 14.49
C PRO A 61 4.72 -5.90 15.06
N ARG A 62 3.97 -5.07 15.79
CA ARG A 62 2.66 -5.42 16.39
C ARG A 62 1.47 -5.04 15.50
N GLY A 63 1.72 -4.36 14.37
CA GLY A 63 0.70 -3.84 13.45
C GLY A 63 0.16 -4.88 12.47
N ALA A 64 -0.99 -4.58 11.86
CA ALA A 64 -1.67 -5.47 10.93
C ALA A 64 -0.81 -5.79 9.69
N ALA A 65 -0.15 -4.78 9.12
CA ALA A 65 0.71 -4.95 7.95
C ALA A 65 1.87 -5.93 8.18
N ASN A 66 2.53 -5.86 9.35
CA ASN A 66 3.61 -6.79 9.69
C ASN A 66 3.08 -8.20 9.93
N LYS A 67 1.95 -8.33 10.64
CA LYS A 67 1.32 -9.64 10.92
C LYS A 67 0.87 -10.35 9.65
N ALA A 68 0.44 -9.61 8.62
CA ALA A 68 0.08 -10.19 7.33
C ALA A 68 1.30 -10.81 6.60
N GLY A 69 2.52 -10.35 6.88
CA GLY A 69 3.77 -10.92 6.34
C GLY A 69 3.99 -10.72 4.83
N ILE A 70 3.06 -10.06 4.13
CA ILE A 70 3.12 -9.85 2.68
C ILE A 70 3.90 -8.58 2.34
N LEU A 71 3.63 -7.49 3.05
CA LEU A 71 4.27 -6.18 2.83
C LEU A 71 5.70 -6.15 3.38
N ARG A 72 6.54 -5.33 2.75
CA ARG A 72 7.93 -5.10 3.15
C ARG A 72 8.29 -3.62 3.09
N VAL A 73 9.31 -3.25 3.85
CA VAL A 73 9.95 -1.94 3.69
C VAL A 73 10.54 -1.85 2.28
N GLY A 74 10.31 -0.73 1.61
CA GLY A 74 10.67 -0.51 0.20
C GLY A 74 9.52 -0.75 -0.78
N ASP A 75 8.42 -1.38 -0.37
CA ASP A 75 7.26 -1.52 -1.27
C ASP A 75 6.67 -0.14 -1.61
N GLU A 76 6.49 0.15 -2.90
CA GLU A 76 5.84 1.36 -3.40
C GLU A 76 4.32 1.18 -3.37
N ILE A 77 3.59 2.08 -2.72
CA ILE A 77 2.12 2.01 -2.65
C ILE A 77 1.52 2.62 -3.92
N LEU A 78 0.82 1.79 -4.68
CA LEU A 78 0.15 2.19 -5.92
C LEU A 78 -1.29 2.62 -5.69
N GLU A 79 -2.00 1.92 -4.81
CA GLU A 79 -3.44 2.12 -4.58
C GLU A 79 -3.86 1.64 -3.18
N VAL A 80 -4.86 2.32 -2.60
CA VAL A 80 -5.54 1.86 -1.38
C VAL A 80 -7.05 2.03 -1.55
N ASN A 81 -7.82 0.96 -1.37
CA ASN A 81 -9.28 0.92 -1.51
C ASN A 81 -9.80 1.59 -2.80
N GLY A 82 -9.18 1.32 -3.95
CA GLY A 82 -9.57 1.93 -5.23
C GLY A 82 -8.95 3.31 -5.49
N VAL A 83 -8.38 3.96 -4.47
CA VAL A 83 -7.79 5.30 -4.60
C VAL A 83 -6.33 5.21 -5.03
N ILE A 84 -6.05 5.70 -6.24
CA ILE A 84 -4.69 5.69 -6.81
C ILE A 84 -3.79 6.66 -6.04
N LEU A 85 -2.68 6.12 -5.52
CA LEU A 85 -1.63 6.84 -4.79
C LEU A 85 -0.32 6.94 -5.59
N HIS A 86 -0.16 6.14 -6.64
CA HIS A 86 0.94 6.28 -7.58
C HIS A 86 1.00 7.71 -8.15
N GLY A 87 2.19 8.31 -8.18
CA GLY A 87 2.37 9.71 -8.59
C GLY A 87 1.98 10.77 -7.55
N ARG A 88 1.69 10.38 -6.29
CA ARG A 88 1.47 11.33 -5.18
C ARG A 88 2.67 11.42 -4.24
N CYS A 89 2.73 12.48 -3.44
CA CYS A 89 3.68 12.57 -2.33
C CYS A 89 3.15 11.83 -1.10
N HIS A 90 4.07 11.41 -0.22
CA HIS A 90 3.76 10.65 0.99
C HIS A 90 2.82 11.39 1.96
N LEU A 91 2.87 12.73 2.02
CA LEU A 91 1.95 13.52 2.84
C LEU A 91 0.51 13.43 2.33
N ASN A 92 0.29 13.54 1.02
CA ASN A 92 -1.03 13.37 0.42
C ASN A 92 -1.54 11.94 0.61
N ALA A 93 -0.70 10.94 0.36
CA ALA A 93 -1.07 9.55 0.58
C ALA A 93 -1.44 9.27 2.05
N SER A 94 -0.67 9.78 3.01
CA SER A 94 -0.96 9.63 4.44
C SER A 94 -2.33 10.22 4.80
N ALA A 95 -2.63 11.44 4.31
CA ALA A 95 -3.92 12.09 4.55
C ALA A 95 -5.08 11.29 3.95
N ILE A 96 -4.93 10.82 2.69
CA ILE A 96 -5.95 10.00 2.02
C ILE A 96 -6.21 8.71 2.80
N ILE A 97 -5.16 7.94 3.11
CA ILE A 97 -5.30 6.64 3.81
C ILE A 97 -5.96 6.82 5.18
N LYS A 98 -5.61 7.88 5.92
CA LYS A 98 -6.24 8.18 7.21
C LYS A 98 -7.72 8.53 7.11
N GLY A 99 -8.14 9.17 6.01
CA GLY A 99 -9.52 9.58 5.76
C GLY A 99 -10.42 8.50 5.16
N LEU A 100 -9.86 7.37 4.70
CA LEU A 100 -10.66 6.27 4.18
C LEU A 100 -11.50 5.60 5.28
N PRO A 101 -12.80 5.34 5.00
CA PRO A 101 -13.70 4.70 5.95
C PRO A 101 -13.52 3.19 6.01
N GLY A 102 -14.11 2.59 7.05
CA GLY A 102 -14.19 1.14 7.21
C GLY A 102 -12.94 0.52 7.86
N PRO A 103 -13.05 -0.72 8.32
CA PRO A 103 -11.94 -1.44 8.93
C PRO A 103 -11.04 -2.12 7.89
N MET A 104 -11.57 -2.47 6.72
CA MET A 104 -10.81 -3.23 5.71
C MET A 104 -10.12 -2.32 4.69
N PHE A 105 -8.82 -2.56 4.51
CA PHE A 105 -7.94 -1.82 3.61
C PHE A 105 -7.28 -2.78 2.64
N LYS A 106 -7.71 -2.72 1.38
CA LYS A 106 -7.03 -3.34 0.25
C LYS A 106 -5.93 -2.41 -0.24
N ILE A 107 -4.71 -2.90 -0.27
CA ILE A 107 -3.50 -2.16 -0.64
C ILE A 107 -2.86 -2.87 -1.82
N ILE A 108 -2.60 -2.13 -2.90
CA ILE A 108 -1.83 -2.59 -4.04
C ILE A 108 -0.46 -1.94 -3.99
N VAL A 109 0.59 -2.75 -4.03
CA VAL A 109 1.98 -2.28 -3.97
C VAL A 109 2.80 -2.82 -5.14
N LEU A 110 3.90 -2.14 -5.44
CA LEU A 110 4.94 -2.59 -6.34
C LEU A 110 6.24 -2.83 -5.56
N ARG A 111 6.77 -4.05 -5.66
CA ARG A 111 8.06 -4.43 -5.11
C ARG A 111 9.14 -4.38 -6.18
N LYS A 112 10.20 -3.61 -5.91
CA LYS A 112 11.43 -3.53 -6.72
C LYS A 112 12.62 -3.80 -5.82
N ASP A 113 13.67 -4.42 -6.36
CA ASP A 113 14.85 -4.82 -5.59
C ASP A 113 15.67 -3.60 -5.09
N ASP A 114 15.62 -2.49 -5.83
CA ASP A 114 16.37 -1.25 -5.57
C ASP A 114 15.56 -0.18 -4.81
N ALA A 115 14.29 -0.43 -4.49
CA ALA A 115 13.41 0.58 -3.89
C ALA A 115 13.89 1.11 -2.53
N LEU A 116 14.68 0.33 -1.79
CA LEU A 116 15.28 0.79 -0.53
C LEU A 116 16.27 1.95 -0.74
N GLU A 117 16.98 1.96 -1.86
CA GLU A 117 17.91 3.04 -2.20
C GLU A 117 17.19 4.31 -2.63
N GLU A 118 15.92 4.23 -3.01
CA GLU A 118 15.09 5.34 -3.46
C GLU A 118 14.40 6.10 -2.32
N LEU A 119 14.33 5.53 -1.12
CA LEU A 119 13.69 6.13 0.06
C LEU A 119 14.35 7.47 0.45
N SER A 120 13.53 8.47 0.78
CA SER A 120 14.02 9.76 1.30
C SER A 120 14.54 9.69 2.73
N VAL A 121 14.34 8.57 3.42
CA VAL A 121 14.72 8.33 4.82
C VAL A 121 15.30 6.93 4.96
N LYS A 122 16.07 6.69 6.03
CA LYS A 122 16.44 5.32 6.39
C LYS A 122 15.19 4.53 6.84
N PRO A 123 15.13 3.22 6.57
CA PRO A 123 14.13 2.33 7.16
C PRO A 123 13.97 2.55 8.66
N LEU A 124 12.72 2.68 9.12
CA LEU A 124 12.41 2.81 10.52
C LEU A 124 12.52 1.46 11.22
N THR A 125 13.36 1.40 12.25
CA THR A 125 13.57 0.21 13.09
C THR A 125 13.01 0.39 14.50
N GLN A 126 12.61 1.61 14.86
CA GLN A 126 12.04 1.94 16.16
C GLN A 126 10.58 2.36 15.98
N PHE A 127 9.71 1.74 16.78
CA PHE A 127 8.29 2.03 16.80
C PHE A 127 7.89 2.37 18.23
N PRO A 128 7.01 3.37 18.44
CA PRO A 128 6.50 3.64 19.76
C PRO A 128 5.84 2.37 20.32
N ILE A 129 6.28 1.98 21.51
CA ILE A 129 5.60 0.96 22.31
C ILE A 129 4.30 1.64 22.73
N SER A 130 3.17 1.23 22.15
CA SER A 130 1.87 1.70 22.61
C SER A 130 1.79 1.48 24.13
N LEU A 131 1.57 2.56 24.89
CA LEU A 131 1.10 2.46 26.27
C LEU A 131 -0.28 1.79 26.19
N GLU A 132 -0.43 0.65 26.89
CA GLU A 132 -1.66 -0.14 26.92
C GLU A 132 -2.88 0.63 27.40
#